data_AF-A0A6A8DRU6-F1
#
_entry.id   AF-A0A6A8DRU6-F1
#
_cell.length_a   1.000
_cell.length_b   1.000
_cell.length_c   1.000
_cell.angle_alpha   90.00
_cell.angle_beta   90.00
_cell.angle_gamma   90.00
#
_symmetry.space_group_name_H-M   'P 1'
#
loop_
_entity.id
_entity.type
_entity.pdbx_description
1 polymer ?
#
loop_
_entity_poly.entity_id
_entity_poly.type
_entity_poly.pdbx_seq_one_letter_code
_entity_poly.pdbx_strand_id
1 'polypeptide(L)'
;MFRDNKYHLVRLDFGENLRHINYANTEHSVVIYGSHAHFNAPSGKYSPKNVVPIGNISEFKNIKKIRDALIEFIDYTNIKKK
;
A
#
# COMPACT_ATOMS: atom_id res chain seq x y z
N MET A 1 1.44 -17.06 -20.66
CA MET A 1 1.78 -15.63 -20.84
C MET A 1 1.27 -14.88 -19.61
N PHE A 2 2.14 -14.21 -18.86
CA PHE A 2 1.72 -13.43 -17.70
C PHE A 2 0.93 -12.21 -18.17
N ARG A 3 -0.25 -11.98 -17.57
CA ARG A 3 -1.04 -10.77 -17.82
C ARG A 3 -0.57 -9.69 -16.86
N ASP A 4 -0.22 -8.53 -17.40
CA ASP A 4 0.13 -7.38 -16.59
C ASP A 4 -1.13 -6.83 -15.92
N ASN A 5 -1.15 -6.82 -14.58
CA ASN A 5 -2.27 -6.28 -13.84
C ASN A 5 -1.98 -4.82 -13.49
N LYS A 6 -2.73 -3.90 -14.11
CA LYS A 6 -2.59 -2.45 -13.87
C LYS A 6 -3.19 -1.99 -12.54
N TYR A 7 -3.68 -2.93 -11.72
CA TYR A 7 -4.23 -2.66 -10.39
C TYR A 7 -3.47 -3.42 -9.32
N HIS A 8 -3.14 -2.72 -8.25
CA HIS A 8 -2.74 -3.34 -7.00
C HIS A 8 -4.00 -3.72 -6.23
N LEU A 9 -4.25 -5.02 -6.06
CA LEU A 9 -5.35 -5.50 -5.21
C LEU A 9 -5.19 -4.97 -3.78
N VAL A 10 -3.97 -5.10 -3.25
CA VAL A 10 -3.54 -4.50 -2.00
C VAL A 10 -2.12 -3.97 -2.20
N ARG A 11 -1.88 -2.72 -1.80
CA ARG A 11 -0.53 -2.16 -1.63
C ARG A 11 -0.44 -1.56 -0.24
N LEU A 12 0.64 -1.90 0.46
CA LEU A 12 0.90 -1.47 1.82
C LEU A 12 2.12 -0.56 1.82
N ASP A 13 1.92 0.69 2.20
CA ASP A 13 3.00 1.67 2.31
C ASP A 13 3.28 1.93 3.80
N PHE A 14 4.52 1.69 4.21
CA PHE A 14 4.94 1.79 5.61
C PHE A 14 5.96 2.92 5.81
N GLY A 15 5.71 3.75 6.82
CA GLY A 15 6.62 4.84 7.21
C GLY A 15 5.88 5.94 7.97
N GLU A 16 6.58 6.65 8.83
CA GLU A 16 5.99 7.69 9.71
C GLU A 16 5.83 9.04 8.97
N ASN A 17 6.68 9.30 7.98
CA ASN A 17 6.71 10.56 7.24
C ASN A 17 6.01 10.50 5.87
N LEU A 18 5.22 9.45 5.62
CA LEU A 18 4.44 9.34 4.41
C LEU A 18 3.24 10.28 4.46
N ARG A 19 2.89 10.90 3.33
CA ARG A 19 1.74 11.81 3.20
C ARG A 19 0.92 11.44 1.99
N HIS A 20 -0.38 11.26 2.18
CA HIS A 20 -1.37 11.01 1.13
C HIS A 20 -2.55 11.97 1.26
N ILE A 21 -3.22 12.30 0.15
CA ILE A 21 -4.44 13.12 0.16
C ILE A 21 -5.56 12.29 -0.46
N ASN A 22 -6.53 11.89 0.37
CA ASN A 22 -7.77 11.28 -0.11
C ASN A 22 -8.69 12.34 -0.69
N TYR A 23 -9.44 11.99 -1.73
CA TYR A 23 -10.37 12.88 -2.42
C TYR A 23 -9.76 14.23 -2.83
N ALA A 24 -8.49 14.22 -3.25
CA ALA A 24 -7.75 15.43 -3.61
C ALA A 24 -8.50 16.27 -4.66
N ASN A 25 -8.49 17.59 -4.48
CA ASN A 25 -9.19 18.57 -5.31
C ASN A 25 -10.73 18.51 -5.21
N THR A 26 -11.26 17.97 -4.10
CA THR A 26 -12.69 18.03 -3.76
C THR A 26 -12.89 18.69 -2.39
N GLU A 27 -14.12 19.07 -2.08
CA GLU A 27 -14.51 19.60 -0.76
C GLU A 27 -14.32 18.60 0.40
N HIS A 28 -14.18 17.31 0.10
CA HIS A 28 -13.96 16.24 1.07
C HIS A 28 -12.48 15.82 1.17
N SER A 29 -11.56 16.69 0.75
CA SER A 29 -10.12 16.40 0.79
C SER A 29 -9.64 16.13 2.23
N VAL A 30 -9.03 14.97 2.46
CA VAL A 30 -8.46 14.59 3.77
C VAL A 30 -7.00 14.22 3.62
N VAL A 31 -6.14 14.84 4.43
CA VAL A 31 -4.71 14.50 4.48
C VAL A 31 -4.50 13.36 5.47
N ILE A 32 -3.83 12.31 4.99
CA ILE A 32 -3.39 11.16 5.78
C ILE A 32 -1.88 11.24 5.95
N TYR A 33 -1.43 11.06 7.19
CA TYR A 33 -0.02 10.96 7.55
C TYR A 33 0.29 9.55 8.05
N GLY A 34 1.52 9.11 7.79
CA GLY A 34 2.01 7.81 8.22
C GLY A 34 1.63 6.67 7.28
N SER A 35 1.71 5.45 7.82
CA SER A 35 1.49 4.22 7.04
C SER A 35 0.06 4.16 6.53
N HIS A 36 -0.16 3.53 5.37
CA HIS A 36 -1.49 3.43 4.79
C HIS A 36 -1.62 2.26 3.80
N ALA A 37 -2.86 1.79 3.63
CA ALA A 37 -3.20 0.74 2.68
C ALA A 37 -3.97 1.30 1.49
N HIS A 38 -3.54 0.89 0.31
CA HIS A 38 -4.27 1.01 -0.93
C HIS A 38 -5.04 -0.29 -1.20
N PHE A 39 -6.33 -0.16 -1.51
CA PHE A 39 -7.17 -1.27 -1.96
C PHE A 39 -7.64 -1.01 -3.39
N ASN A 40 -7.53 -2.03 -4.26
CA ASN A 40 -7.92 -1.96 -5.67
C ASN A 40 -7.41 -0.68 -6.36
N ALA A 41 -6.18 -0.30 -6.06
CA ALA A 41 -5.63 0.97 -6.49
C ALA A 41 -5.01 0.85 -7.89
N PRO A 42 -5.28 1.81 -8.79
CA PRO A 42 -4.57 1.87 -10.07
C PRO A 42 -3.06 2.04 -9.85
N SER A 43 -2.26 1.44 -10.73
CA SER A 43 -0.79 1.52 -10.66
C SER A 43 -0.24 2.93 -10.95
N GLY A 44 -0.99 3.75 -11.71
CA GLY A 44 -0.58 5.10 -12.10
C GLY A 44 -0.31 6.03 -10.91
N LYS A 45 0.85 6.70 -10.89
CA LYS A 45 1.27 7.58 -9.78
C LYS A 45 0.28 8.72 -9.50
N TYR A 46 -0.29 9.31 -10.55
CA TYR A 46 -1.16 10.49 -10.49
C TYR A 46 -2.65 10.15 -10.55
N SER A 47 -3.00 8.87 -10.65
CA SER A 47 -4.39 8.46 -10.60
C SER A 47 -4.97 8.74 -9.21
N PRO A 48 -6.20 9.26 -9.10
CA PRO A 48 -6.87 9.42 -7.82
C PRO A 48 -6.93 8.10 -7.05
N LYS A 49 -6.56 8.14 -5.77
CA LYS A 49 -6.53 6.97 -4.88
C LYS A 49 -7.03 7.39 -3.52
N ASN A 50 -7.89 6.56 -2.95
CA ASN A 50 -8.24 6.64 -1.55
C ASN A 50 -7.50 5.53 -0.79
N VAL A 51 -6.89 5.91 0.32
CA VAL A 51 -6.13 5.02 1.18
C VAL A 51 -6.76 4.97 2.55
N VAL A 52 -6.55 3.87 3.25
CA VAL A 52 -6.93 3.72 4.65
C VAL A 52 -5.69 3.99 5.49
N PRO A 53 -5.73 4.94 6.44
CA PRO A 53 -4.63 5.15 7.36
C PRO A 53 -4.41 3.88 8.18
N ILE A 54 -3.17 3.40 8.19
CA ILE A 54 -2.70 2.38 9.11
C ILE A 54 -1.96 3.17 10.18
N GLY A 55 -2.45 3.14 11.42
CA GLY A 55 -1.78 3.77 12.56
C GLY A 55 -0.41 3.15 12.83
N ASN A 56 -0.18 2.67 14.06
CA ASN A 56 1.05 1.91 14.29
C ASN A 56 0.90 0.52 13.65
N ILE A 57 1.83 0.11 12.78
CA ILE A 57 1.78 -1.23 12.18
C ILE A 57 1.74 -2.35 13.23
N SER A 58 2.26 -2.09 14.43
CA SER A 58 2.21 -3.00 15.57
C SER A 58 0.78 -3.22 16.10
N GLU A 59 -0.12 -2.25 15.89
CA GLU A 59 -1.56 -2.36 16.22
C GLU A 59 -2.29 -3.23 15.18
N PHE A 60 -1.79 -3.28 13.94
CA PHE A 60 -2.33 -4.10 12.86
C PHE A 60 -1.60 -5.45 12.75
N LYS A 61 -1.69 -6.25 13.82
CA LYS A 61 -0.99 -7.54 13.97
C LYS A 61 -1.13 -8.46 12.75
N ASN A 62 -2.29 -8.47 12.09
CA ASN A 62 -2.53 -9.29 10.91
C ASN A 62 -1.77 -8.80 9.67
N ILE A 63 -1.74 -7.48 9.44
CA ILE A 63 -0.98 -6.89 8.32
C ILE A 63 0.51 -7.09 8.52
N LYS A 64 1.01 -6.91 9.75
CA LYS A 64 2.39 -7.22 10.10
C LYS A 64 2.73 -8.68 9.79
N LYS A 65 1.91 -9.63 10.24
CA LYS A 65 2.10 -11.07 9.94
C LYS A 65 2.13 -11.37 8.44
N ILE A 66 1.22 -10.78 7.66
CA ILE A 66 1.17 -10.96 6.20
C ILE A 66 2.45 -10.39 5.57
N ARG A 67 2.87 -9.18 5.97
CA ARG A 67 4.11 -8.56 5.50
C ARG A 67 5.33 -9.44 5.79
N ASP A 68 5.45 -9.90 7.03
CA ASP A 68 6.61 -10.69 7.47
C ASP A 68 6.67 -12.02 6.69
N ALA A 69 5.53 -12.72 6.52
CA ALA A 69 5.45 -13.95 5.73
C ALA A 69 5.76 -13.73 4.24
N LEU A 70 5.32 -12.60 3.65
CA LEU A 70 5.62 -12.27 2.26
C LEU A 70 7.10 -11.96 2.02
N ILE A 71 7.75 -11.25 2.95
CA ILE A 71 9.20 -10.98 2.90
C ILE A 71 9.96 -12.31 2.96
N GLU A 72 9.63 -13.17 3.93
CA GLU A 72 10.26 -14.48 4.08
C GLU A 72 10.09 -15.35 2.82
N PHE A 73 8.90 -15.33 2.21
CA PHE A 73 8.66 -16.02 0.95
C PHE A 73 9.51 -15.47 -0.21
N ILE A 74 9.60 -14.14 -0.35
CA ILE A 74 10.42 -13.51 -1.41
C ILE A 74 11.89 -13.88 -1.23
N ASP A 75 12.40 -13.84 0.00
CA ASP A 75 13.78 -14.20 0.34
C ASP A 75 14.03 -15.68 0.03
N TYR A 76 13.13 -16.57 0.48
CA TYR A 76 13.21 -18.01 0.21
C TYR A 76 13.20 -18.35 -1.28
N THR A 77 12.31 -17.70 -2.04
CA THR A 77 12.16 -17.97 -3.48
C THR A 77 13.22 -17.28 -4.33
N ASN A 78 14.03 -16.39 -3.76
CA ASN A 78 15.06 -15.62 -4.46
C ASN A 78 14.52 -14.93 -5.73
N ILE A 79 13.30 -14.41 -5.65
CA ILE A 79 12.67 -13.67 -6.76
C ILE A 79 13.46 -12.36 -6.94
N LYS A 80 14.34 -12.34 -7.94
CA LYS A 80 15.11 -11.15 -8.29
C LYS A 80 14.29 -10.24 -9.20
N LYS A 81 14.31 -8.93 -8.93
CA LYS A 81 13.88 -7.94 -9.92
C LYS A 81 14.76 -8.11 -11.16
N LYS A 82 14.12 -8.33 -12.33
CA LYS A 82 14.79 -8.20 -13.63
C LYS A 82 15.06 -6.74 -13.94
#